data_AF-A0A7J5BN34-F1
#
_entry.id   AF-A0A7J5BN34-F1
#
_cell.length_a   1.000
_cell.length_b   1.000
_cell.length_c   1.000
_cell.angle_alpha   90.00
_cell.angle_beta   90.00
_cell.angle_gamma   90.00
#
_symmetry.space_group_name_H-M   'P 1'
#
loop_
_entity.id
_entity.type
_entity.pdbx_description
1 polymer ?
#
loop_
_entity_poly.entity_id
_entity_poly.type
_entity_poly.pdbx_seq_one_letter_code
_entity_poly.pdbx_strand_id
1 'polypeptide(L)'
;MAVWVLGPDSAVDRQQRALRVVEEFYKRALQYHDDIRPHVDVSHPDAAQWLDSGEHMRRRRAEARARWSAADGLKEGQALEMTSIVRVVSEFVFAPQEALNVRLLWRQLSGDAHALTWQLVGRSSHAQHVGGGMAEFAAGGDLVELADVFGKVFSLTKRGWSLFDRRCEG
;
A
#
# COMPACT_ATOMS: atom_id res chain seq x y z
N MET A 1 -0.25 -4.70 4.36
CA MET A 1 1.02 -5.40 4.04
C MET A 1 1.25 -6.66 4.86
N ALA A 2 1.21 -6.63 6.19
CA ALA A 2 1.52 -7.79 7.04
C ALA A 2 0.74 -9.07 6.66
N VAL A 3 -0.58 -8.96 6.48
CA VAL A 3 -1.43 -10.09 6.02
C VAL A 3 -0.95 -10.66 4.68
N TRP A 4 -0.56 -9.81 3.74
CA TRP A 4 -0.09 -10.25 2.43
C TRP A 4 1.23 -11.01 2.53
N VAL A 5 2.18 -10.50 3.32
CA VAL A 5 3.49 -11.13 3.51
C VAL A 5 3.38 -12.43 4.29
N LEU A 6 2.58 -12.47 5.36
CA LEU A 6 2.56 -13.58 6.32
C LEU A 6 1.46 -14.62 6.03
N GLY A 7 0.51 -14.29 5.17
CA GLY A 7 -0.62 -15.14 4.77
C GLY A 7 -0.19 -16.51 4.23
N PRO A 8 0.79 -16.60 3.30
CA PRO A 8 1.24 -17.87 2.75
C PRO A 8 1.84 -18.81 3.80
N ASP A 9 1.56 -20.10 3.66
CA ASP A 9 2.12 -21.15 4.53
C ASP A 9 3.57 -21.51 4.18
N SER A 10 3.95 -21.37 2.91
CA SER A 10 5.32 -21.55 2.45
C SER A 10 6.23 -20.42 2.95
N ALA A 11 7.33 -20.78 3.61
CA ALA A 11 8.35 -19.82 4.02
C ALA A 11 8.99 -19.10 2.83
N VAL A 12 9.16 -19.81 1.71
CA VAL A 12 9.70 -19.24 0.47
C VAL A 12 8.78 -18.15 -0.06
N ASP A 13 7.46 -18.40 -0.12
CA ASP A 13 6.51 -17.40 -0.63
C ASP A 13 6.46 -16.17 0.29
N ARG A 14 6.49 -16.37 1.61
CA ARG A 14 6.58 -15.26 2.58
C ARG A 14 7.85 -14.43 2.38
N GLN A 15 8.99 -15.09 2.23
CA GLN A 15 10.27 -14.42 1.98
C GLN A 15 10.23 -13.65 0.66
N GLN A 16 9.71 -14.25 -0.41
CA GLN A 16 9.61 -13.59 -1.70
C GLN A 16 8.70 -12.36 -1.64
N ARG A 17 7.55 -12.44 -0.94
CA ARG A 17 6.68 -11.28 -0.67
C ARG A 17 7.38 -10.20 0.17
N ALA A 18 8.09 -10.58 1.23
CA ALA A 18 8.84 -9.64 2.07
C ALA A 18 9.92 -8.89 1.28
N LEU A 19 10.66 -9.57 0.39
CA LEU A 19 11.67 -8.94 -0.47
C LEU A 19 11.09 -7.88 -1.41
N ARG A 20 9.83 -8.03 -1.88
CA ARG A 20 9.16 -6.99 -2.67
C ARG A 20 8.75 -5.79 -1.83
N VAL A 21 8.33 -6.00 -0.58
CA VAL A 21 8.04 -4.89 0.36
C VAL A 21 9.31 -4.10 0.66
N VAL A 22 10.44 -4.79 0.89
CA VAL A 22 11.73 -4.15 1.12
C VAL A 22 12.18 -3.35 -0.10
N GLU A 23 12.04 -3.90 -1.31
CA GLU A 23 12.39 -3.18 -2.54
C GLU A 23 11.53 -1.93 -2.74
N GLU A 24 10.21 -2.02 -2.58
CA GLU A 24 9.32 -0.87 -2.74
C GLU A 24 9.60 0.20 -1.67
N PHE A 25 9.87 -0.20 -0.43
CA PHE A 25 10.27 0.74 0.63
C PHE A 25 11.52 1.53 0.23
N TYR A 26 12.61 0.84 -0.15
CA TYR A 26 13.84 1.54 -0.55
C TYR A 26 13.65 2.36 -1.84
N LYS A 27 12.84 1.89 -2.79
CA LYS A 27 12.51 2.64 -4.00
C LYS A 27 11.85 3.98 -3.65
N ARG A 28 10.88 4.00 -2.73
CA ARG A 28 10.22 5.25 -2.30
C ARG A 28 11.12 6.14 -1.46
N ALA A 29 11.88 5.56 -0.54
CA ALA A 29 12.85 6.31 0.25
C ALA A 29 13.94 6.96 -0.63
N LEU A 30 14.39 6.26 -1.68
CA LEU A 30 15.35 6.79 -2.64
C LEU A 30 14.75 7.87 -3.54
N GLN A 31 13.48 7.76 -3.95
CA GLN A 31 12.81 8.86 -4.67
C GLN A 31 12.89 10.16 -3.86
N TYR A 32 12.53 10.10 -2.58
CA TYR A 32 12.63 11.25 -1.69
C TYR A 32 14.09 11.72 -1.47
N HIS A 33 15.02 10.79 -1.28
CA HIS A 33 16.45 11.10 -1.14
C HIS A 33 16.99 11.82 -2.39
N ASP A 34 16.71 11.26 -3.57
CA ASP A 34 17.19 11.77 -4.85
C ASP A 34 16.58 13.14 -5.20
N ASP A 35 15.31 13.39 -4.83
CA ASP A 35 14.66 14.69 -4.99
C ASP A 35 15.31 15.78 -4.13
N ILE A 36 15.75 15.44 -2.91
CA ILE A 36 16.37 16.39 -1.97
C ILE A 36 17.86 16.57 -2.25
N ARG A 37 18.54 15.55 -2.78
CA ARG A 37 19.99 15.54 -2.98
C ARG A 37 20.56 16.81 -3.64
N PRO A 38 19.96 17.40 -4.68
CA PRO A 38 20.46 18.62 -5.31
C PRO A 38 20.44 19.86 -4.39
N HIS A 39 19.66 19.80 -3.30
CA HIS A 39 19.43 20.89 -2.36
C HIS A 39 20.20 20.73 -1.05
N VAL A 40 20.97 19.65 -0.89
CA VAL A 40 21.75 19.41 0.32
C VAL A 40 22.97 20.33 0.36
N ASP A 41 23.09 21.10 1.45
CA ASP A 41 24.30 21.84 1.76
C ASP A 41 25.41 20.87 2.17
N VAL A 42 26.35 20.64 1.26
CA VAL A 42 27.49 19.73 1.47
C VAL A 42 28.47 20.20 2.54
N SER A 43 28.38 21.46 2.97
CA SER A 43 29.18 21.99 4.07
C SER A 43 28.58 21.68 5.45
N HIS A 44 27.33 21.23 5.50
CA HIS A 44 26.68 20.83 6.74
C HIS A 44 27.37 19.60 7.35
N PRO A 45 27.63 19.56 8.69
CA PRO A 45 28.34 18.46 9.34
C PRO A 45 27.76 17.06 9.04
N ASP A 46 26.43 16.96 8.91
CA ASP A 46 25.73 15.69 8.67
C ASP A 46 25.59 15.32 7.19
N ALA A 47 26.03 16.17 6.26
CA ALA A 47 25.82 15.94 4.83
C ALA A 47 26.47 14.64 4.35
N ALA A 48 27.66 14.32 4.85
CA ALA A 48 28.36 13.08 4.52
C ALA A 48 27.57 11.84 4.97
N GLN A 49 27.02 11.84 6.19
CA GLN A 49 26.21 10.75 6.71
C GLN A 49 24.90 10.59 5.91
N TRP A 50 24.26 11.70 5.56
CA TRP A 50 23.05 11.67 4.75
C TRP A 50 23.31 11.11 3.34
N LEU A 51 24.43 11.46 2.71
CA LEU A 51 24.83 10.89 1.41
C LEU A 51 25.12 9.40 1.50
N ASP A 52 25.86 8.97 2.54
CA ASP A 52 26.14 7.54 2.80
C ASP A 52 24.86 6.74 3.02
N SER A 53 23.87 7.32 3.73
CA SER A 53 22.57 6.67 3.90
C SER A 53 21.87 6.39 2.56
N GLY A 54 22.03 7.29 1.59
CA GLY A 54 21.55 7.10 0.22
C GLY A 54 22.20 5.91 -0.47
N GLU A 55 23.52 5.82 -0.43
CA GLU A 55 24.27 4.69 -1.01
C GLU A 55 23.93 3.38 -0.31
N HIS A 56 23.78 3.40 1.02
CA HIS A 56 23.31 2.26 1.79
C HIS A 56 21.96 1.76 1.28
N MET A 57 20.98 2.65 1.11
CA MET A 57 19.65 2.29 0.60
C MET A 57 19.71 1.71 -0.81
N ARG A 58 20.52 2.29 -1.72
CA ARG A 58 20.72 1.76 -3.09
C ARG A 58 21.27 0.33 -3.05
N ARG A 59 22.29 0.09 -2.23
CA ARG A 59 22.87 -1.25 -2.04
C ARG A 59 21.84 -2.25 -1.51
N ARG A 60 21.13 -1.91 -0.43
CA ARG A 60 20.13 -2.81 0.17
C ARG A 60 18.99 -3.14 -0.78
N ARG A 61 18.56 -2.18 -1.59
CA ARG A 61 17.58 -2.40 -2.66
C ARG A 61 18.09 -3.39 -3.71
N ALA A 62 19.32 -3.21 -4.18
CA ALA A 62 19.95 -4.09 -5.16
C ALA A 62 20.09 -5.53 -4.63
N GLU A 63 20.55 -5.69 -3.38
CA GLU A 63 20.67 -6.98 -2.69
C GLU A 63 19.31 -7.67 -2.54
N ALA A 64 18.24 -6.93 -2.21
CA ALA A 64 16.89 -7.49 -2.12
C ALA A 64 16.39 -7.98 -3.48
N ARG A 65 16.61 -7.19 -4.54
CA ARG A 65 16.17 -7.51 -5.90
C ARG A 65 16.92 -8.70 -6.48
N ALA A 66 18.21 -8.84 -6.19
CA ALA A 66 19.02 -9.97 -6.63
C ALA A 66 18.57 -11.33 -6.05
N ARG A 67 17.76 -11.32 -4.98
CA ARG A 67 17.21 -12.52 -4.34
C ARG A 67 15.79 -12.87 -4.80
N TRP A 68 15.23 -12.11 -5.75
CA TRP A 68 13.90 -12.38 -6.26
C TRP A 68 13.87 -13.66 -7.08
N SER A 69 12.90 -14.50 -6.80
CA SER A 69 12.52 -15.66 -7.60
C SER A 69 11.01 -15.65 -7.81
N ALA A 70 10.52 -16.53 -8.69
CA ALA A 70 9.10 -16.85 -8.73
C ALA A 70 8.62 -17.42 -7.38
N ALA A 71 7.35 -17.18 -7.07
CA ALA A 71 6.64 -17.64 -5.87
C ALA A 71 5.14 -17.71 -6.17
N ASP A 72 4.34 -18.29 -5.28
CA ASP A 72 2.90 -18.40 -5.51
C ASP A 72 2.23 -17.03 -5.74
N GLY A 73 1.56 -16.91 -6.90
CA GLY A 73 0.94 -15.68 -7.38
C GLY A 73 1.92 -14.56 -7.76
N LEU A 74 3.23 -14.82 -7.84
CA LEU A 74 4.27 -13.83 -8.15
C LEU A 74 5.23 -14.30 -9.24
N LYS A 75 5.33 -13.48 -10.30
CA LYS A 75 6.36 -13.66 -11.33
C LYS A 75 7.71 -13.15 -10.84
N GLU A 76 8.77 -13.67 -11.44
CA GLU A 76 10.10 -13.09 -11.32
C GLU A 76 10.07 -11.63 -11.80
N GLY A 77 10.75 -10.72 -11.09
CA GLY A 77 10.77 -9.31 -11.47
C GLY A 77 9.48 -8.53 -11.22
N GLN A 78 8.39 -9.17 -10.74
CA GLN A 78 7.12 -8.50 -10.51
C GLN A 78 7.20 -7.53 -9.32
N ALA A 79 7.06 -6.24 -9.60
CA ALA A 79 6.96 -5.18 -8.59
C ALA A 79 5.63 -5.26 -7.82
N LEU A 80 5.59 -4.62 -6.64
CA LEU A 80 4.35 -4.51 -5.88
C LEU A 80 3.32 -3.65 -6.62
N GLU A 81 2.08 -4.12 -6.61
CA GLU A 81 0.93 -3.35 -7.05
C GLU A 81 -0.09 -3.35 -5.90
N MET A 82 -0.30 -2.19 -5.31
CA MET A 82 -1.04 -2.04 -4.05
C MET A 82 -2.50 -2.49 -4.18
N THR A 83 -3.14 -2.20 -5.32
CA THR A 83 -4.55 -2.55 -5.57
C THR A 83 -4.75 -4.06 -5.59
N SER A 84 -3.80 -4.80 -6.19
CA SER A 84 -3.77 -6.26 -6.22
C SER A 84 -3.54 -6.83 -4.84
N ILE A 85 -2.66 -6.22 -4.05
CA ILE A 85 -2.43 -6.62 -2.66
C ILE A 85 -3.69 -6.42 -1.84
N VAL A 86 -4.37 -5.28 -1.97
CA VAL A 86 -5.62 -4.97 -1.26
C VAL A 86 -6.69 -6.01 -1.59
N ARG A 87 -6.82 -6.41 -2.86
CA ARG A 87 -7.70 -7.50 -3.27
C ARG A 87 -7.36 -8.81 -2.56
N VAL A 88 -6.11 -9.23 -2.60
CA VAL A 88 -5.68 -10.51 -1.99
C VAL A 88 -5.90 -10.51 -0.47
N VAL A 89 -5.55 -9.41 0.22
CA VAL A 89 -5.73 -9.36 1.68
C VAL A 89 -7.20 -9.24 2.08
N SER A 90 -8.04 -8.57 1.28
CA SER A 90 -9.46 -8.49 1.60
C SER A 90 -10.14 -9.84 1.46
N GLU A 91 -9.84 -10.58 0.38
CA GLU A 91 -10.31 -11.95 0.14
C GLU A 91 -9.79 -12.94 1.20
N PHE A 92 -8.61 -12.69 1.77
CA PHE A 92 -8.03 -13.54 2.82
C PHE A 92 -8.68 -13.33 4.20
N VAL A 93 -9.13 -12.10 4.52
CA VAL A 93 -9.59 -11.74 5.88
C VAL A 93 -11.10 -11.73 6.01
N PHE A 94 -11.81 -11.37 4.94
CA PHE A 94 -13.24 -11.09 5.00
C PHE A 94 -14.05 -12.04 4.13
N ALA A 95 -15.34 -12.20 4.48
CA ALA A 95 -16.30 -12.87 3.62
C ALA A 95 -16.44 -12.14 2.26
N PRO A 96 -16.90 -12.80 1.18
CA PRO A 96 -16.87 -12.24 -0.17
C PRO A 96 -17.49 -10.84 -0.32
N GLN A 97 -18.63 -10.59 0.34
CA GLN A 97 -19.30 -9.29 0.30
C GLN A 97 -18.47 -8.18 0.98
N GLU A 98 -17.88 -8.48 2.13
CA GLU A 98 -17.03 -7.55 2.88
C GLU A 98 -15.69 -7.35 2.18
N ALA A 99 -15.15 -8.38 1.55
CA ALA A 99 -13.95 -8.27 0.71
C ALA A 99 -14.18 -7.38 -0.51
N LEU A 100 -15.38 -7.41 -1.11
CA LEU A 100 -15.80 -6.46 -2.13
C LEU A 100 -15.89 -5.04 -1.56
N ASN A 101 -16.54 -4.84 -0.42
CA ASN A 101 -16.65 -3.54 0.24
C ASN A 101 -15.26 -2.89 0.46
N VAL A 102 -14.30 -3.64 1.03
CA VAL A 102 -12.91 -3.17 1.21
C VAL A 102 -12.27 -2.69 -0.11
N ARG A 103 -12.52 -3.38 -1.22
CA ARG A 103 -11.98 -2.99 -2.53
C ARG A 103 -12.64 -1.73 -3.08
N LEU A 104 -13.94 -1.53 -2.82
CA LEU A 104 -14.65 -0.32 -3.23
C LEU A 104 -14.16 0.88 -2.41
N LEU A 105 -14.04 0.73 -1.10
CA LEU A 105 -13.47 1.75 -0.21
C LEU A 105 -12.03 2.13 -0.61
N TRP A 106 -11.19 1.13 -0.93
CA TRP A 106 -9.84 1.39 -1.42
C TRP A 106 -9.83 2.24 -2.69
N ARG A 107 -10.69 1.92 -3.66
CA ARG A 107 -10.81 2.72 -4.89
C ARG A 107 -11.23 4.14 -4.54
N GLN A 108 -12.31 4.32 -3.81
CA GLN A 108 -12.82 5.64 -3.47
C GLN A 108 -11.75 6.52 -2.77
N LEU A 109 -11.13 6.00 -1.71
CA LEU A 109 -10.12 6.74 -0.95
C LEU A 109 -8.83 6.98 -1.74
N SER A 110 -8.43 6.02 -2.59
CA SER A 110 -7.29 6.21 -3.50
C SER A 110 -7.60 7.24 -4.58
N GLY A 111 -8.85 7.37 -5.00
CA GLY A 111 -9.31 8.42 -5.90
C GLY A 111 -9.27 9.79 -5.22
N ASP A 112 -9.73 9.87 -3.96
CA ASP A 112 -9.64 11.08 -3.13
C ASP A 112 -8.19 11.56 -2.98
N ALA A 113 -7.27 10.65 -2.66
CA ALA A 113 -5.85 10.97 -2.47
C ALA A 113 -5.18 11.55 -3.73
N HIS A 114 -5.69 11.21 -4.92
CA HIS A 114 -5.18 11.70 -6.20
C HIS A 114 -6.07 12.77 -6.84
N ALA A 115 -7.09 13.27 -6.12
CA ALA A 115 -8.09 14.21 -6.64
C ALA A 115 -8.74 13.76 -7.96
N LEU A 116 -8.93 12.45 -8.15
CA LEU A 116 -9.45 11.87 -9.38
C LEU A 116 -10.98 11.87 -9.37
N THR A 117 -11.59 12.63 -10.28
CA THR A 117 -13.04 12.93 -10.36
C THR A 117 -14.02 11.73 -10.42
N TRP A 118 -13.55 10.51 -10.69
CA TRP A 118 -14.39 9.32 -10.63
C TRP A 118 -14.72 8.87 -9.21
N GLN A 119 -13.94 9.30 -8.21
CA GLN A 119 -14.16 9.01 -6.80
C GLN A 119 -15.50 9.54 -6.28
N LEU A 120 -15.98 10.65 -6.84
CA LEU A 120 -17.26 11.27 -6.53
C LEU A 120 -18.38 10.32 -6.90
N VAL A 121 -18.30 9.63 -8.04
CA VAL A 121 -19.33 8.69 -8.52
C VAL A 121 -19.54 7.51 -7.55
N GLY A 122 -18.52 7.14 -6.78
CA GLY A 122 -18.58 6.01 -5.85
C GLY A 122 -19.23 6.29 -4.50
N ARG A 123 -19.51 7.56 -4.17
CA ARG A 123 -20.00 7.97 -2.84
C ARG A 123 -21.50 7.69 -2.68
N SER A 124 -21.92 7.42 -1.46
CA SER A 124 -23.34 7.17 -1.12
C SER A 124 -24.18 8.47 -1.04
N SER A 125 -23.52 9.63 -0.86
CA SER A 125 -24.17 10.94 -0.77
C SER A 125 -23.82 11.81 -1.97
N HIS A 126 -24.81 12.02 -2.85
CA HIS A 126 -24.75 13.00 -3.93
C HIS A 126 -25.88 14.01 -3.74
N ALA A 127 -25.54 15.28 -3.61
CA ALA A 127 -26.45 16.31 -4.07
C ALA A 127 -26.25 16.44 -5.57
N GLN A 128 -27.25 16.04 -6.36
CA GLN A 128 -27.24 16.15 -7.82
C GLN A 128 -28.10 17.33 -8.25
N HIS A 129 -27.51 18.30 -8.95
CA HIS A 129 -28.26 19.35 -9.64
C HIS A 129 -28.12 19.15 -11.15
N VAL A 130 -29.25 19.00 -11.86
CA VAL A 130 -29.26 18.79 -13.32
C VAL A 130 -29.88 20.01 -13.98
N GLY A 131 -29.09 20.70 -14.81
CA GLY A 131 -29.55 21.86 -15.58
C GLY A 131 -28.70 22.07 -16.84
N GLY A 132 -29.34 22.34 -17.98
CA GLY A 132 -28.66 22.76 -19.22
C GLY A 132 -27.71 21.73 -19.86
N GLY A 133 -27.87 20.44 -19.58
CA GLY A 133 -26.97 19.38 -20.08
C GLY A 133 -25.74 19.12 -19.21
N MET A 134 -25.66 19.77 -18.04
CA MET A 134 -24.61 19.57 -17.04
C MET A 134 -25.22 19.03 -15.74
N ALA A 135 -24.47 18.16 -15.05
CA ALA A 135 -24.79 17.67 -13.72
C ALA A 135 -23.72 18.13 -12.72
N GLU A 136 -24.14 18.80 -11.66
CA GLU A 136 -23.30 19.11 -10.50
C GLU A 136 -23.44 18.00 -9.47
N PHE A 137 -22.32 17.53 -8.93
CA PHE A 137 -22.25 16.55 -7.86
C PHE A 137 -21.52 17.15 -6.67
N ALA A 138 -22.19 17.30 -5.54
CA ALA A 138 -21.55 17.59 -4.26
C ALA A 138 -21.61 16.35 -3.36
N ALA A 139 -20.46 15.99 -2.78
CA ALA A 139 -20.36 14.89 -1.83
C ALA A 139 -19.88 15.41 -0.47
N GLY A 140 -20.65 15.09 0.58
CA GLY A 140 -20.30 15.42 1.97
C GLY A 140 -19.27 14.45 2.55
N GLY A 141 -18.78 14.75 3.75
CA GLY A 141 -18.08 13.77 4.57
C GLY A 141 -19.07 12.87 5.32
N ASP A 142 -18.83 11.56 5.33
CA ASP A 142 -19.62 10.57 6.07
C ASP A 142 -18.77 9.93 7.18
N LEU A 143 -19.14 10.20 8.43
CA LEU A 143 -18.44 9.64 9.60
C LEU A 143 -18.68 8.13 9.77
N VAL A 144 -19.81 7.61 9.28
CA VAL A 144 -20.11 6.18 9.31
C VAL A 144 -19.20 5.43 8.34
N GLU A 145 -19.01 5.98 7.15
CA GLU A 145 -18.06 5.46 6.17
C GLU A 145 -16.62 5.48 6.71
N LEU A 146 -16.20 6.57 7.36
CA LEU A 146 -14.89 6.65 7.99
C LEU A 146 -14.71 5.60 9.10
N ALA A 147 -15.76 5.38 9.90
CA ALA A 147 -15.75 4.37 10.94
C ALA A 147 -15.67 2.94 10.37
N ASP A 148 -16.36 2.64 9.25
CA ASP A 148 -16.23 1.33 8.58
C ASP A 148 -14.81 1.12 8.07
N VAL A 149 -14.22 2.12 7.38
CA VAL A 149 -12.83 2.07 6.91
C VAL A 149 -11.88 1.76 8.08
N PHE A 150 -12.03 2.47 9.20
CA PHE A 150 -11.23 2.23 10.40
C PHE A 150 -11.41 0.79 10.90
N GLY A 151 -12.64 0.29 10.99
CA GLY A 151 -12.95 -1.08 11.40
C GLY A 151 -12.31 -2.14 10.50
N LYS A 152 -12.32 -1.93 9.17
CA LYS A 152 -11.64 -2.82 8.21
C LYS A 152 -10.13 -2.80 8.39
N VAL A 153 -9.53 -1.62 8.50
CA VAL A 153 -8.07 -1.48 8.70
C VAL A 153 -7.64 -2.10 10.03
N PHE A 154 -8.40 -1.89 11.11
CA PHE A 154 -8.17 -2.52 12.40
C PHE A 154 -8.22 -4.06 12.29
N SER A 155 -9.21 -4.60 11.60
CA SER A 155 -9.36 -6.05 11.40
C SER A 155 -8.20 -6.65 10.61
N LEU A 156 -7.77 -5.99 9.52
CA LEU A 156 -6.57 -6.37 8.76
C LEU A 156 -5.31 -6.34 9.62
N THR A 157 -5.18 -5.32 10.47
CA THR A 157 -4.01 -5.13 11.35
C THR A 157 -3.95 -6.22 12.42
N LYS A 158 -5.08 -6.44 13.12
CA LYS A 158 -5.23 -7.53 14.10
C LYS A 158 -4.89 -8.88 13.47
N ARG A 159 -5.39 -9.15 12.27
CA ARG A 159 -5.08 -10.40 11.55
C ARG A 159 -3.60 -10.51 11.18
N GLY A 160 -2.95 -9.41 10.83
CA GLY A 160 -1.51 -9.35 10.59
C GLY A 160 -0.70 -9.77 11.82
N TRP A 161 -1.05 -9.23 13.01
CA TRP A 161 -0.41 -9.62 14.28
C TRP A 161 -0.65 -11.09 14.61
N SER A 162 -1.89 -11.58 14.51
CA SER A 162 -2.15 -13.02 14.74
C SER A 162 -1.46 -13.95 13.75
N LEU A 163 -1.11 -13.47 12.54
CA LEU A 163 -0.24 -14.23 11.64
C LEU A 163 1.21 -14.18 12.12
N PHE A 164 1.71 -13.03 12.56
CA PHE A 164 3.05 -12.89 13.09
C PHE A 164 3.29 -13.83 14.28
N ASP A 165 2.42 -13.78 15.29
CA ASP A 165 2.53 -14.62 16.50
C ASP A 165 2.63 -16.11 16.12
N ARG A 166 1.71 -16.59 15.28
CA ARG A 166 1.72 -17.98 14.79
C ARG A 166 2.97 -18.38 14.01
N ARG A 167 3.65 -17.45 13.37
CA ARG A 167 4.91 -17.73 12.63
C ARG A 167 6.15 -17.63 13.52
N CYS A 168 6.04 -17.03 14.70
CA CYS A 168 7.14 -16.88 15.66
C CYS A 168 7.11 -17.93 16.78
N GLU A 169 5.94 -18.49 17.09
CA GLU A 169 5.75 -19.51 18.13
C GLU A 169 5.92 -20.96 17.64
N GLY A 170 6.02 -21.16 16.32
CA GLY A 170 6.28 -22.47 15.69
C GLY A 170 7.69 -22.54 15.11
#